data_AF-A0AAJ4VXR5-F1
#
_entry.id   AF-A0AAJ4VXR5-F1
#
_cell.length_a   1.000
_cell.length_b   1.000
_cell.length_c   1.000
_cell.angle_alpha   90.00
_cell.angle_beta   90.00
_cell.angle_gamma   90.00
#
_symmetry.space_group_name_H-M   'P 1'
#
loop_
_entity.id
_entity.type
_entity.pdbx_description
1 polymer ?
#
loop_
_entity_poly.entity_id
_entity_poly.type
_entity_poly.pdbx_seq_one_letter_code
_entity_poly.pdbx_strand_id
1 'polypeptide(L)'
;MKMQRVYLPCVFIVGICALVIAKTGYVRSYLDDEVQTTFFIKRHPTLIMEFYDPFANEGDDKSIDQLSISERSRFAEYCKYRLGIDNNSTQALEKCKALKPGYLQ
;
A
#
# COMPACT_ATOMS: atom_id res chain seq x y z
N MET A 1 32.90 -26.08 8.24
CA MET A 1 32.88 -25.59 6.84
C MET A 1 31.58 -25.86 6.06
N LYS A 2 30.93 -27.04 6.16
CA LYS A 2 29.61 -27.30 5.51
C LYS A 2 28.51 -26.33 5.97
N MET A 3 28.45 -26.06 7.27
CA MET A 3 27.45 -25.17 7.89
C MET A 3 27.57 -23.71 7.41
N GLN A 4 28.81 -23.20 7.26
CA GLN A 4 29.08 -21.85 6.78
C GLN A 4 28.75 -21.66 5.27
N ARG A 5 28.86 -22.72 4.47
CA ARG A 5 28.45 -22.71 3.04
C ARG A 5 26.95 -22.67 2.84
N VAL A 6 26.15 -23.13 3.82
CA VAL A 6 24.67 -23.08 3.78
C VAL A 6 24.15 -21.77 4.39
N TYR A 7 24.80 -21.25 5.43
CA TYR A 7 24.41 -19.98 6.04
C TYR A 7 24.51 -18.79 5.09
N LEU A 8 25.59 -18.72 4.29
CA LEU A 8 25.80 -17.62 3.37
C LEU A 8 24.64 -17.44 2.37
N PRO A 9 24.22 -18.46 1.59
CA PRO A 9 23.08 -18.32 0.69
C PRO A 9 21.76 -18.08 1.43
N CYS A 10 21.54 -18.66 2.62
CA CYS A 10 20.35 -18.38 3.42
C CYS A 10 20.26 -16.90 3.83
N VAL A 11 21.38 -16.29 4.25
CA VAL A 11 21.43 -14.86 4.59
C VAL A 11 21.13 -14.00 3.35
N PHE A 12 21.66 -14.36 2.18
CA PHE A 12 21.34 -13.67 0.94
C PHE A 12 19.86 -13.76 0.57
N ILE A 13 19.26 -14.94 0.69
CA ILE A 13 17.83 -15.15 0.40
C ILE A 13 16.97 -14.32 1.35
N VAL A 14 17.27 -14.36 2.66
CA VAL A 14 16.54 -13.56 3.66
C VAL A 14 16.69 -12.06 3.38
N GLY A 15 17.89 -11.60 3.01
CA GLY A 15 18.12 -10.21 2.61
C GLY A 15 17.29 -9.80 1.40
N ILE A 16 17.21 -10.65 0.36
CA ILE A 16 16.39 -10.40 -0.82
C ILE A 16 14.90 -10.36 -0.46
N CYS A 17 14.40 -11.33 0.33
CA CYS A 17 13.01 -11.35 0.78
C CYS A 17 12.66 -10.09 1.57
N ALA A 18 13.54 -9.65 2.48
CA ALA A 18 13.34 -8.42 3.24
C ALA A 18 13.30 -7.18 2.33
N LEU A 19 14.14 -7.12 1.30
CA LEU A 19 14.12 -6.03 0.31
C LEU A 19 12.84 -6.03 -0.52
N VAL A 20 12.36 -7.20 -0.94
CA VAL A 20 11.08 -7.33 -1.66
C VAL A 20 9.95 -6.84 -0.76
N ILE A 21 9.83 -7.35 0.46
CA ILE A 21 8.82 -6.91 1.45
C ILE A 21 8.91 -5.40 1.69
N ALA A 22 10.12 -4.86 1.83
CA ALA A 22 10.32 -3.43 2.08
C ALA A 22 9.87 -2.55 0.90
N LYS A 23 9.85 -3.08 -0.33
CA LYS A 23 9.59 -2.34 -1.56
C LYS A 23 8.27 -2.68 -2.24
N THR A 24 7.60 -3.76 -1.87
CA THR A 24 6.29 -4.12 -2.42
C THR A 24 5.20 -3.99 -1.37
N GLY A 25 4.02 -3.58 -1.78
CA GLY A 25 2.81 -3.58 -0.95
C GLY A 25 1.61 -4.03 -1.77
N TYR A 26 0.47 -4.18 -1.12
CA TYR A 26 -0.79 -4.46 -1.79
C TYR A 26 -1.94 -3.68 -1.17
N VAL A 27 -3.00 -3.51 -1.97
CA VAL A 27 -4.31 -3.00 -1.53
C VAL A 27 -5.37 -4.02 -1.93
N ARG A 28 -6.43 -4.14 -1.14
CA ARG A 28 -7.62 -4.92 -1.50
C ARG A 28 -8.69 -3.98 -2.02
N SER A 29 -9.27 -4.31 -3.16
CA SER A 29 -10.49 -3.69 -3.66
C SER A 29 -11.68 -4.62 -3.48
N TYR A 30 -12.84 -4.04 -3.24
CA TYR A 30 -14.10 -4.73 -3.00
C TYR A 30 -15.06 -4.32 -4.12
N LEU A 31 -15.21 -5.17 -5.13
CA LEU A 31 -15.98 -4.91 -6.36
C LEU A 31 -17.07 -5.98 -6.44
N ASP A 32 -18.34 -5.58 -6.56
CA ASP A 32 -19.47 -6.49 -6.42
C ASP A 32 -19.31 -7.44 -5.20
N ASP A 33 -19.31 -8.76 -5.46
CA ASP A 33 -19.12 -9.82 -4.46
C ASP A 33 -17.67 -10.36 -4.43
N GLU A 34 -16.73 -9.68 -5.08
CA GLU A 34 -15.34 -10.11 -5.23
C GLU A 34 -14.34 -9.22 -4.47
N VAL A 35 -13.29 -9.85 -3.95
CA VAL A 35 -12.15 -9.15 -3.35
C VAL A 35 -10.95 -9.33 -4.25
N GLN A 36 -10.47 -8.24 -4.85
CA GLN A 36 -9.26 -8.25 -5.68
C GLN A 36 -8.06 -7.70 -4.92
N THR A 37 -6.90 -8.32 -5.10
CA THR A 37 -5.64 -7.85 -4.49
C THR A 37 -4.74 -7.25 -5.56
N THR A 38 -4.40 -5.97 -5.42
CA THR A 38 -3.50 -5.27 -6.35
C THR A 38 -2.17 -4.98 -5.68
N PHE A 39 -1.09 -5.54 -6.22
CA PHE A 39 0.28 -5.28 -5.78
C PHE A 39 0.86 -4.02 -6.41
N PHE A 40 1.79 -3.37 -5.69
CA PHE A 40 2.49 -2.20 -6.17
C PHE A 40 3.91 -2.07 -5.59
N ILE A 41 4.75 -1.29 -6.28
CA ILE A 41 6.05 -0.86 -5.77
C ILE A 41 5.87 0.40 -4.91
N LYS A 42 6.33 0.34 -3.68
CA LYS A 42 6.29 1.45 -2.73
C LYS A 42 7.27 2.55 -3.13
N ARG A 43 6.85 3.81 -2.96
CA ARG A 43 7.69 5.00 -3.14
C ARG A 43 8.72 5.17 -2.02
N HIS A 44 8.38 4.72 -0.80
CA HIS A 44 9.26 4.73 0.37
C HIS A 44 9.35 3.32 0.99
N PRO A 45 10.51 2.89 1.50
CA PRO A 45 10.63 1.57 2.11
C PRO A 45 9.86 1.48 3.43
N THR A 46 9.14 0.38 3.65
CA THR A 46 8.49 0.03 4.93
C THR A 46 8.17 -1.46 4.97
N LEU A 47 8.09 -2.06 6.16
CA LEU A 47 7.70 -3.47 6.33
C LEU A 47 6.17 -3.68 6.30
N ILE A 48 5.37 -2.61 6.25
CA ILE A 48 3.91 -2.68 6.09
C ILE A 48 3.59 -3.27 4.70
N MET A 49 2.86 -4.37 4.64
CA MET A 49 2.52 -5.02 3.36
C MET A 49 1.15 -4.60 2.83
N GLU A 50 0.15 -4.54 3.71
CA GLU A 50 -1.21 -4.18 3.36
C GLU A 50 -1.46 -2.70 3.59
N PHE A 51 -1.99 -2.03 2.57
CA PHE A 51 -2.40 -0.64 2.64
C PHE A 51 -3.90 -0.53 2.41
N TYR A 52 -4.48 0.52 3.00
CA TYR A 52 -5.91 0.73 2.99
C TYR A 52 -6.26 1.95 2.14
N ASP A 53 -7.04 1.70 1.09
CA ASP A 53 -7.72 2.72 0.31
C ASP A 53 -9.23 2.62 0.59
N PRO A 54 -9.84 3.57 1.31
CA PRO A 54 -11.29 3.57 1.57
C PRO A 54 -12.12 3.79 0.30
N PHE A 55 -11.49 4.15 -0.82
CA PHE A 55 -12.12 4.34 -2.12
C PHE A 55 -11.90 3.16 -3.08
N ALA A 56 -11.22 2.09 -2.64
CA ALA A 56 -11.07 0.87 -3.40
C ALA A 56 -12.34 -0.01 -3.34
N ASN A 57 -13.49 0.58 -3.63
CA ASN A 57 -14.78 -0.09 -3.69
C ASN A 57 -15.76 0.71 -4.56
N GLU A 58 -16.93 0.12 -4.85
CA GLU A 58 -18.00 0.71 -5.66
C GLU A 58 -19.02 1.51 -4.85
N GLY A 59 -18.75 1.74 -3.57
CA GLY A 59 -19.61 2.53 -2.69
C GLY A 59 -19.57 4.03 -3.00
N ASP A 60 -20.33 4.78 -2.19
CA ASP A 60 -20.47 6.22 -2.36
C ASP A 60 -19.13 6.96 -2.23
N ASP A 61 -18.94 7.94 -3.12
CA ASP A 61 -17.75 8.79 -3.13
C ASP A 61 -17.78 9.81 -1.98
N LYS A 62 -17.28 9.41 -0.82
CA LYS A 62 -17.19 10.28 0.37
C LYS A 62 -16.10 11.34 0.22
N SER A 63 -16.29 12.51 0.83
CA SER A 63 -15.20 13.49 0.94
C SER A 63 -14.16 13.03 1.95
N ILE A 64 -12.91 13.49 1.81
CA ILE A 64 -11.85 13.16 2.77
C ILE A 64 -12.19 13.60 4.22
N ASP A 65 -12.99 14.65 4.38
CA ASP A 65 -13.37 15.17 5.70
C ASP A 65 -14.49 14.35 6.36
N GLN A 66 -15.15 13.46 5.62
CA GLN A 66 -16.13 12.51 6.16
C GLN A 66 -15.49 11.21 6.67
N LEU A 67 -14.22 10.98 6.37
CA LEU A 67 -13.49 9.82 6.90
C LEU A 67 -13.26 9.98 8.39
N SER A 68 -13.36 8.87 9.13
CA SER A 68 -12.90 8.84 10.51
C SER A 68 -11.40 9.12 10.59
N ILE A 69 -10.92 9.54 11.77
CA ILE A 69 -9.49 9.84 12.01
C ILE A 69 -8.61 8.64 11.63
N SER A 70 -9.05 7.40 11.91
CA SER A 70 -8.32 6.18 11.59
C SER A 70 -8.31 5.89 10.09
N GLU A 71 -9.45 5.98 9.40
CA GLU A 71 -9.52 5.82 7.94
C GLU A 71 -8.63 6.84 7.23
N ARG A 72 -8.72 8.11 7.65
CA ARG A 72 -7.90 9.19 7.08
C ARG A 72 -6.41 8.94 7.28
N SER A 73 -6.00 8.49 8.47
CA SER A 73 -4.59 8.17 8.74
C SER A 73 -4.10 7.01 7.87
N ARG A 74 -4.87 5.94 7.76
CA ARG A 74 -4.51 4.77 6.93
C ARG A 74 -4.50 5.09 5.44
N PHE A 75 -5.43 5.93 4.99
CA PHE A 75 -5.43 6.43 3.61
C PHE A 75 -4.21 7.32 3.33
N ALA A 76 -3.80 8.17 4.28
CA ALA A 76 -2.58 8.96 4.14
C ALA A 76 -1.33 8.07 4.02
N GLU A 77 -1.26 6.97 4.76
CA GLU A 77 -0.18 5.98 4.58
C GLU A 77 -0.22 5.37 3.18
N TYR A 78 -1.40 4.95 2.72
CA TYR A 78 -1.56 4.48 1.35
C TYR A 78 -1.06 5.51 0.33
N CYS A 79 -1.47 6.77 0.42
CA CYS A 79 -1.04 7.85 -0.46
C CYS A 79 0.49 8.05 -0.46
N LYS A 80 1.09 8.06 0.73
CA LYS A 80 2.55 8.18 0.90
C LYS A 80 3.29 7.03 0.23
N TYR A 81 2.92 5.79 0.55
CA TYR A 81 3.68 4.63 0.10
C TYR A 81 3.34 4.22 -1.33
N ARG A 82 2.09 4.35 -1.80
CA ARG A 82 1.69 4.00 -3.18
C ARG A 82 2.07 5.08 -4.18
N LEU A 83 1.79 6.35 -3.85
CA LEU A 83 1.81 7.47 -4.80
C LEU A 83 2.88 8.51 -4.48
N GLY A 84 3.49 8.48 -3.29
CA GLY A 84 4.55 9.42 -2.89
C GLY A 84 4.02 10.75 -2.37
N ILE A 85 2.73 10.82 -2.03
CA ILE A 85 2.10 12.03 -1.49
C ILE A 85 2.23 11.98 0.03
N ASP A 86 3.32 12.56 0.55
CA ASP A 86 3.64 12.61 1.99
C ASP A 86 3.07 13.88 2.65
N ASN A 87 1.76 14.09 2.49
CA ASN A 87 1.03 15.21 3.07
C ASN A 87 -0.39 14.74 3.43
N ASN A 88 -0.82 15.00 4.67
CA ASN A 88 -2.11 14.55 5.22
C ASN A 88 -3.21 15.63 5.22
N SER A 89 -2.96 16.78 4.60
CA SER A 89 -3.97 17.83 4.39
C SER A 89 -5.10 17.31 3.51
N THR A 90 -6.32 17.82 3.70
CA THR A 90 -7.49 17.41 2.92
C THR A 90 -7.22 17.57 1.42
N GLN A 91 -6.64 18.70 1.03
CA GLN A 91 -6.28 18.97 -0.36
C GLN A 91 -5.31 17.92 -0.95
N ALA A 92 -4.31 17.47 -0.19
CA ALA A 92 -3.36 16.47 -0.65
C ALA A 92 -4.01 15.08 -0.81
N LEU A 93 -4.88 14.73 0.13
CA LEU A 93 -5.59 13.45 0.11
C LEU A 93 -6.67 13.41 -0.98
N GLU A 94 -7.34 14.51 -1.28
CA GLU A 94 -8.25 14.61 -2.44
C GLU A 94 -7.47 14.44 -3.77
N LYS A 95 -6.27 15.02 -3.89
CA LYS A 95 -5.39 14.77 -5.05
C LYS A 95 -4.97 13.31 -5.15
N CYS A 96 -4.66 12.67 -4.02
CA CYS A 96 -4.33 11.25 -3.98
C CYS A 96 -5.50 10.38 -4.47
N LYS A 97 -6.70 10.64 -3.95
CA LYS A 97 -7.95 9.99 -4.36
C LYS A 97 -8.22 10.14 -5.87
N ALA A 98 -7.99 11.32 -6.43
CA ALA A 98 -8.19 11.61 -7.85
C ALA A 98 -7.25 10.84 -8.80
N LEU A 99 -6.10 10.35 -8.30
CA LEU A 99 -5.15 9.56 -9.10
C LEU A 99 -5.60 8.10 -9.31
N LYS A 100 -6.87 7.77 -8.99
CA LYS A 100 -7.57 6.47 -9.14
C LYS A 100 -6.71 5.42 -9.85
N PRO A 101 -6.08 4.49 -9.11
CA PRO A 101 -5.28 3.47 -9.74
C PRO A 101 -6.18 2.51 -10.53
N GLY A 102 -5.63 1.89 -11.56
CA GLY A 102 -6.37 1.11 -12.56
C GLY A 102 -7.01 -0.21 -12.09
N TYR A 103 -7.24 -0.42 -10.79
CA TYR A 103 -8.05 -1.53 -10.28
C TYR A 103 -9.55 -1.21 -10.18
N LEU A 104 -9.94 0.02 -10.55
CA LEU A 104 -11.34 0.45 -10.70
C LEU A 104 -11.70 0.72 -12.18
N GLN A 105 -10.95 0.12 -13.12
CA GLN A 105 -11.17 0.26 -14.57
C GLN A 105 -12.02 -0.87 -15.12
#